data_AF-K9KG60-F1
#
_entry.id   AF-K9KG60-F1
#
_cell.length_a   1.000
_cell.length_b   1.000
_cell.length_c   1.000
_cell.angle_alpha   90.00
_cell.angle_beta   90.00
_cell.angle_gamma   90.00
#
_symmetry.space_group_name_H-M   'P 1'
#
loop_
_entity.id
_entity.type
_entity.pdbx_description
1 polymer ?
#
loop_
_entity_poly.entity_id
_entity_poly.type
_entity_poly.pdbx_seq_one_letter_code
_entity_poly.pdbx_strand_id
1 'polypeptide(L)'
;FLARVFPSPMRIDSSNMNPQDFWNCGCQIVAMNFQTPGLMMDLNIGWFRQNGNCGYVLRPAIMREEVSFFSANTKDPVPGVSPQLLHIKIISGQNFPKPKGSGAKGDVVDPYVYVEIHGIPADCAEQRTKTVHQNGDAPIFDESFEFQINLPELAMVRFVVLDDDYIGDEFIGQYTIPFECLQTGYRHVPLQSLTGEVLAHASLFVHVAITNRRGGGKPHKRGLSVRKGKKSREYASLRTLWIKTVDEVFKNAQPPIRDATDLRENMQNAVVSFKELCGLSSVANLMQCMLAVSPRFLGPDNTPLVVLNLSEQYPTMELQGIVPEVLKKIVTTYDM
;
A
#
# COMPACT_ATOMS: atom_id res chain seq x y z
N PHE A 1 13.23 10.86 14.06
CA PHE A 1 14.34 11.50 13.32
C PHE A 1 13.93 11.74 11.86
N LEU A 2 14.60 12.69 11.17
CA LEU A 2 14.48 12.90 9.72
C LEU A 2 15.70 12.31 9.01
N ALA A 3 15.50 11.61 7.90
CA ALA A 3 16.55 11.06 7.05
C ALA A 3 16.53 11.74 5.68
N ARG A 4 17.71 12.13 5.20
CA ARG A 4 17.92 12.71 3.88
C ARG A 4 18.73 11.78 3.00
N VAL A 5 18.22 11.51 1.80
CA VAL A 5 18.85 10.73 0.74
C VAL A 5 19.03 11.65 -0.47
N PHE A 6 20.11 11.48 -1.23
CA PHE A 6 20.38 12.25 -2.45
C PHE A 6 21.12 11.38 -3.48
N PRO A 7 21.07 11.74 -4.78
CA PRO A 7 21.70 10.95 -5.83
C PRO A 7 23.21 10.80 -5.62
N SER A 8 23.76 9.65 -6.01
CA SER A 8 25.20 9.40 -5.95
C SER A 8 25.97 10.42 -6.79
N PRO A 9 27.15 10.91 -6.33
CA PRO A 9 28.02 11.76 -7.14
C PRO A 9 28.44 11.17 -8.49
N MET A 10 28.33 9.84 -8.65
CA MET A 10 28.61 9.15 -9.92
C MET A 10 27.57 9.43 -11.01
N ARG A 11 26.39 9.96 -10.67
CA ARG A 11 25.33 10.35 -11.62
C ARG A 11 25.62 11.71 -12.22
N ILE A 12 26.72 11.79 -12.97
CA ILE A 12 27.21 13.02 -13.62
C ILE A 12 26.22 13.58 -14.64
N ASP A 13 25.34 12.73 -15.18
CA ASP A 13 24.25 13.06 -16.10
C ASP A 13 23.01 13.63 -15.38
N SER A 14 23.09 13.83 -14.07
CA SER A 14 21.96 14.22 -13.22
C SER A 14 20.79 13.23 -13.24
N SER A 15 21.03 11.95 -13.57
CA SER A 15 19.99 10.91 -13.46
C SER A 15 19.45 10.79 -12.03
N ASN A 16 18.18 10.39 -11.91
CA ASN A 16 17.49 10.24 -10.64
C ASN A 16 17.50 8.79 -10.14
N MET A 17 17.45 8.61 -8.82
CA MET A 17 17.20 7.31 -8.19
C MET A 17 15.69 7.09 -8.07
N ASN A 18 15.24 5.85 -7.88
CA ASN A 18 13.83 5.59 -7.63
C ASN A 18 13.43 6.12 -6.24
N PRO A 19 12.53 7.14 -6.15
CA PRO A 19 12.16 7.69 -4.85
C PRO A 19 11.32 6.70 -4.02
N GLN A 20 10.58 5.79 -4.68
CA GLN A 20 9.72 4.81 -4.02
C GLN A 20 10.50 3.90 -3.08
N ASP A 21 11.71 3.45 -3.47
CA ASP A 21 12.53 2.55 -2.66
C ASP A 21 12.88 3.17 -1.30
N PHE A 22 13.11 4.49 -1.27
CA PHE A 22 13.43 5.23 -0.06
C PHE A 22 12.19 5.57 0.76
N TRP A 23 11.07 5.88 0.11
CA TRP A 23 9.79 6.05 0.81
C TRP A 23 9.32 4.74 1.44
N ASN A 24 9.51 3.60 0.79
CA ASN A 24 9.26 2.28 1.37
C ASN A 24 10.10 2.05 2.64
N CYS A 25 11.32 2.62 2.70
CA CYS A 25 12.16 2.58 3.91
C CYS A 25 11.82 3.66 4.95
N GLY A 26 10.88 4.55 4.66
CA GLY A 26 10.48 5.65 5.55
C GLY A 26 11.38 6.88 5.51
N CYS A 27 12.29 6.99 4.54
CA CYS A 27 13.07 8.20 4.32
C CYS A 27 12.14 9.35 3.90
N GLN A 28 12.27 10.50 4.55
CA GLN A 28 11.35 11.64 4.33
C GLN A 28 11.88 12.61 3.29
N ILE A 29 13.20 12.88 3.30
CA ILE A 29 13.82 13.88 2.44
C ILE A 29 14.58 13.14 1.34
N VAL A 30 13.85 12.70 0.31
CA VAL A 30 14.44 12.06 -0.87
C VAL A 30 14.72 13.15 -1.90
N ALA A 31 15.95 13.65 -1.93
CA ALA A 31 16.36 14.72 -2.84
C ALA A 31 16.51 14.17 -4.26
N MET A 32 15.98 14.92 -5.23
CA MET A 32 15.93 14.58 -6.65
C MET A 32 16.54 15.72 -7.47
N ASN A 33 17.05 15.39 -8.65
CA ASN A 33 17.43 16.35 -9.69
C ASN A 33 16.17 16.78 -10.45
N PHE A 34 15.55 17.89 -10.04
CA PHE A 34 14.28 18.39 -10.62
C PHE A 34 14.40 18.81 -12.08
N GLN A 35 15.60 19.12 -12.56
CA GLN A 35 15.87 19.43 -13.96
C GLN A 35 15.82 18.20 -14.88
N THR A 36 15.86 16.99 -14.32
CA THR A 36 15.93 15.75 -15.09
C THR A 36 14.55 15.09 -15.15
N PRO A 37 13.84 15.17 -16.29
CA PRO A 37 12.54 14.55 -16.46
C PRO A 37 12.63 13.01 -16.55
N GLY A 38 11.47 12.36 -16.57
CA GLY A 38 11.33 10.91 -16.71
C GLY A 38 10.67 10.26 -15.50
N LEU A 39 10.57 8.93 -15.55
CA LEU A 39 9.81 8.11 -14.60
C LEU A 39 10.03 8.51 -13.13
N MET A 40 11.28 8.65 -12.69
CA MET A 40 11.58 8.94 -11.29
C MET A 40 11.04 10.31 -10.85
N MET A 41 11.03 11.29 -11.76
CA MET A 41 10.43 12.60 -11.50
C MET A 41 8.90 12.56 -11.61
N ASP A 42 8.35 11.75 -12.52
CA ASP A 42 6.91 11.49 -12.61
C ASP A 42 6.36 10.96 -11.28
N LEU A 43 7.05 9.97 -10.69
CA LEU A 43 6.72 9.41 -9.37
C LEU A 43 6.81 10.46 -8.27
N ASN A 44 7.87 11.27 -8.27
CA ASN A 44 8.04 12.36 -7.31
C ASN A 44 6.90 13.38 -7.37
N ILE A 45 6.62 13.90 -8.56
CA ILE A 45 5.55 14.87 -8.78
C ILE A 45 4.19 14.25 -8.46
N GLY A 46 3.93 13.02 -8.91
CA GLY A 46 2.69 12.29 -8.65
C GLY A 46 2.43 12.10 -7.16
N TRP A 47 3.44 11.65 -6.41
CA TRP A 47 3.34 11.44 -4.96
C TRP A 47 2.97 12.71 -4.19
N PHE A 48 3.63 13.82 -4.51
CA PHE A 48 3.42 15.10 -3.83
C PHE A 48 2.21 15.88 -4.33
N ARG A 49 1.40 15.33 -5.25
CA ARG A 49 0.06 15.89 -5.56
C ARG A 49 -0.95 15.75 -4.43
N GLN A 50 -0.64 14.86 -3.49
CA GLN A 50 -1.46 14.66 -2.31
C GLN A 50 -1.46 15.92 -1.45
N ASN A 51 -2.45 16.01 -0.57
CA ASN A 51 -2.48 17.04 0.47
C ASN A 51 -2.34 18.48 -0.09
N GLY A 52 -3.02 18.76 -1.21
CA GLY A 52 -3.05 20.08 -1.82
C GLY A 52 -1.71 20.57 -2.36
N ASN A 53 -0.82 19.65 -2.78
CA ASN A 53 0.49 19.96 -3.36
C ASN A 53 1.43 20.75 -2.42
N CYS A 54 1.22 20.68 -1.10
CA CYS A 54 2.00 21.49 -0.14
C CYS A 54 3.45 20.99 0.09
N GLY A 55 3.83 19.87 -0.53
CA GLY A 55 5.16 19.26 -0.36
C GLY A 55 5.28 18.34 0.86
N TYR A 56 4.23 18.19 1.67
CA TYR A 56 4.20 17.28 2.83
C TYR A 56 3.07 16.26 2.70
N VAL A 57 3.42 14.98 2.78
CA VAL A 57 2.49 13.85 2.75
C VAL A 57 2.68 13.02 4.01
N LEU A 58 1.57 12.71 4.69
CA LEU A 58 1.60 11.89 5.89
C LEU A 58 1.96 10.45 5.56
N ARG A 59 2.95 9.88 6.26
CA ARG A 59 3.35 8.48 6.07
C ARG A 59 2.25 7.51 6.52
N PRO A 60 2.21 6.29 5.94
CA PRO A 60 1.26 5.25 6.34
C PRO A 60 1.26 5.01 7.84
N ALA A 61 0.10 4.62 8.39
CA ALA A 61 -0.02 4.35 9.82
C ALA A 61 1.02 3.35 10.34
N ILE A 62 1.25 2.26 9.60
CA ILE A 62 2.20 1.20 9.97
C ILE A 62 3.66 1.67 10.07
N MET A 63 4.01 2.80 9.46
CA MET A 63 5.36 3.38 9.50
C MET A 63 5.52 4.46 10.58
N ARG A 64 4.46 4.72 11.34
CA ARG A 64 4.42 5.73 12.41
C ARG A 64 4.33 5.09 13.80
N GLU A 65 4.16 3.77 13.87
CA GLU A 65 4.15 3.01 15.12
C GLU A 65 5.56 2.91 15.72
N GLU A 66 5.68 2.97 17.05
CA GLU A 66 6.96 2.84 17.76
C GLU A 66 7.60 1.46 17.54
N VAL A 67 6.76 0.43 17.45
CA VAL A 67 7.17 -0.94 17.12
C VAL A 67 6.41 -1.36 15.88
N SER A 68 7.10 -1.33 14.73
CA SER A 68 6.54 -1.75 13.45
C SER A 68 7.24 -3.01 12.94
N PHE A 69 6.47 -4.02 12.55
CA PHE A 69 6.95 -5.23 11.89
C PHE A 69 7.00 -5.08 10.36
N PHE A 70 6.76 -3.88 9.84
CA PHE A 70 6.81 -3.61 8.41
C PHE A 70 8.25 -3.70 7.90
N SER A 71 8.42 -4.39 6.77
CA SER A 71 9.66 -4.39 5.99
C SER A 71 9.38 -3.87 4.59
N ALA A 72 10.23 -2.96 4.13
CA ALA A 72 10.16 -2.39 2.79
C ALA A 72 10.24 -3.47 1.68
N ASN A 73 10.85 -4.62 1.99
CA ASN A 73 11.06 -5.73 1.07
C ASN A 73 10.06 -6.88 1.24
N THR A 74 8.98 -6.66 2.01
CA THR A 74 7.96 -7.69 2.22
C THR A 74 7.33 -8.09 0.89
N LYS A 75 7.25 -9.41 0.65
CA LYS A 75 6.57 -10.02 -0.50
C LYS A 75 5.18 -10.56 -0.15
N ASP A 76 4.88 -10.65 1.15
CA ASP A 76 3.63 -11.15 1.70
C ASP A 76 2.67 -10.00 2.03
N PRO A 77 1.37 -10.27 2.28
CA PRO A 77 0.44 -9.26 2.77
C PRO A 77 0.95 -8.60 4.07
N VAL A 78 0.87 -7.27 4.12
CA VAL A 78 1.34 -6.49 5.26
C VAL A 78 0.39 -6.69 6.46
N PRO A 79 0.87 -7.13 7.64
CA PRO A 79 0.03 -7.31 8.82
C PRO A 79 -0.75 -6.03 9.18
N GLY A 80 -2.04 -6.17 9.48
CA GLY A 80 -2.91 -5.03 9.85
C GLY A 80 -3.43 -4.19 8.69
N VAL A 81 -3.00 -4.47 7.46
CA VAL A 81 -3.50 -3.82 6.23
C VAL A 81 -4.30 -4.84 5.42
N SER A 82 -5.50 -4.44 4.98
CA SER A 82 -6.32 -5.28 4.11
C SER A 82 -5.98 -4.98 2.66
N PRO A 83 -5.57 -5.99 1.86
CA PRO A 83 -5.36 -5.80 0.44
C PRO A 83 -6.64 -5.31 -0.27
N GLN A 84 -6.46 -4.45 -1.26
CA GLN A 84 -7.53 -3.94 -2.11
C GLN A 84 -7.34 -4.45 -3.54
N LEU A 85 -8.44 -4.69 -4.25
CA LEU A 85 -8.40 -5.08 -5.66
C LEU A 85 -8.72 -3.86 -6.52
N LEU A 86 -7.78 -3.50 -7.38
CA LEU A 86 -7.90 -2.43 -8.36
C LEU A 86 -8.28 -3.03 -9.72
N HIS A 87 -9.45 -2.67 -10.22
CA HIS A 87 -9.89 -2.98 -11.56
C HIS A 87 -9.88 -1.70 -12.40
N ILE A 88 -9.05 -1.66 -13.43
CA ILE A 88 -8.93 -0.53 -14.36
C ILE A 88 -9.33 -1.02 -15.74
N LYS A 89 -10.32 -0.36 -16.34
CA LYS A 89 -10.63 -0.51 -17.76
C LYS A 89 -10.12 0.70 -18.52
N ILE A 90 -9.20 0.49 -19.45
CA ILE A 90 -8.76 1.50 -20.42
C ILE A 90 -9.74 1.44 -21.59
N ILE A 91 -10.61 2.45 -21.71
CA ILE A 91 -11.69 2.43 -22.70
C ILE A 91 -11.19 3.04 -24.01
N SER A 92 -10.72 4.28 -23.97
CA SER A 92 -10.29 5.01 -25.16
C SER A 92 -9.27 6.11 -24.83
N GLY A 93 -8.63 6.66 -25.86
CA GLY A 93 -7.85 7.90 -25.81
C GLY A 93 -8.56 9.06 -26.48
N GLN A 94 -8.02 10.26 -26.31
CA GLN A 94 -8.42 11.47 -27.02
C GLN A 94 -7.17 12.29 -27.38
N ASN A 95 -7.07 12.71 -28.65
CA ASN A 95 -6.11 13.69 -29.20
C ASN A 95 -4.65 13.48 -28.74
N PHE A 96 -4.10 12.29 -28.94
CA PHE A 96 -2.71 12.02 -28.61
C PHE A 96 -1.76 12.82 -29.53
N PRO A 97 -0.89 13.67 -28.97
CA PRO A 97 0.04 14.43 -29.77
C PRO A 97 1.10 13.50 -30.35
N LYS A 98 1.56 13.83 -31.56
CA LYS A 98 2.71 13.19 -32.14
C LYS A 98 3.97 13.48 -31.31
N PRO A 99 4.77 12.47 -30.92
CA PRO A 99 6.01 12.70 -30.20
C PRO A 99 6.99 13.60 -30.97
N LYS A 100 7.71 14.46 -30.26
CA LYS A 100 8.70 15.37 -30.85
C LYS A 100 9.97 14.58 -31.20
N GLY A 101 10.29 14.47 -32.49
CA GLY A 101 11.47 13.73 -32.96
C GLY A 101 11.16 12.63 -33.98
N SER A 102 9.87 12.33 -34.19
CA SER A 102 9.33 11.44 -35.22
C SER A 102 9.63 11.97 -36.64
N GLY A 103 10.89 11.87 -37.05
CA GLY A 103 11.39 12.18 -38.38
C GLY A 103 11.35 10.98 -39.33
N ALA A 104 10.99 9.80 -38.82
CA ALA A 104 11.07 8.54 -39.56
C ALA A 104 9.70 7.87 -39.71
N LYS A 105 8.85 8.46 -40.56
CA LYS A 105 7.71 7.82 -41.26
C LYS A 105 6.53 7.31 -40.42
N GLY A 106 5.44 8.06 -40.51
CA GLY A 106 4.10 7.75 -40.02
C GLY A 106 3.41 9.06 -39.70
N ASP A 107 2.41 9.46 -40.47
CA ASP A 107 1.68 10.72 -40.17
C ASP A 107 0.82 10.59 -38.92
N VAL A 108 0.47 9.34 -38.55
CA VAL A 108 -0.45 9.02 -37.47
C VAL A 108 0.23 8.06 -36.49
N VAL A 109 0.01 8.30 -35.21
CA VAL A 109 0.52 7.48 -34.10
C VAL A 109 -0.22 6.14 -34.00
N ASP A 110 0.48 5.11 -33.54
CA ASP A 110 0.03 3.76 -33.23
C ASP A 110 0.03 3.57 -31.69
N PRO A 111 -0.95 4.17 -30.96
CA PRO A 111 -0.84 4.25 -29.52
C PRO A 111 -1.14 2.92 -28.82
N TYR A 112 -0.50 2.73 -27.69
CA TYR A 112 -0.87 1.76 -26.66
C TYR A 112 -0.63 2.32 -25.27
N VAL A 113 -1.23 1.69 -24.25
CA VAL A 113 -1.23 2.21 -22.88
C VAL A 113 -0.64 1.19 -21.90
N TYR A 114 0.37 1.60 -21.14
CA TYR A 114 0.76 0.90 -19.91
C TYR A 114 -0.02 1.41 -18.70
N VAL A 115 -0.39 0.48 -17.84
CA VAL A 115 -0.80 0.73 -16.45
C VAL A 115 0.24 0.10 -15.55
N GLU A 116 0.99 0.94 -14.84
CA GLU A 116 2.05 0.53 -13.92
C GLU A 116 1.60 0.80 -12.48
N ILE A 117 1.86 -0.16 -11.60
CA ILE A 117 1.70 -0.03 -10.15
C ILE A 117 3.09 0.12 -9.55
N HIS A 118 3.29 1.21 -8.82
CA HIS A 118 4.52 1.51 -8.09
C HIS A 118 4.20 1.50 -6.60
N GLY A 119 5.02 0.84 -5.78
CA GLY A 119 4.74 0.71 -4.36
C GLY A 119 5.79 -0.13 -3.65
N ILE A 120 5.37 -0.95 -2.70
CA ILE A 120 6.21 -2.03 -2.19
C ILE A 120 6.42 -3.10 -3.26
N PRO A 121 7.49 -3.91 -3.20
CA PRO A 121 7.76 -4.93 -4.22
C PRO A 121 6.62 -5.93 -4.45
N ALA A 122 5.79 -6.20 -3.43
CA ALA A 122 4.61 -7.06 -3.56
C ALA A 122 3.48 -6.47 -4.42
N ASP A 123 3.46 -5.14 -4.60
CA ASP A 123 2.41 -4.43 -5.34
C ASP A 123 2.88 -4.05 -6.75
N CYS A 124 4.19 -4.03 -7.00
CA CYS A 124 4.76 -3.64 -8.29
C CYS A 124 4.30 -4.58 -9.40
N ALA A 125 3.62 -4.01 -10.41
CA ALA A 125 3.10 -4.73 -11.55
C ALA A 125 2.95 -3.79 -12.74
N GLU A 126 3.04 -4.32 -13.96
CA GLU A 126 2.78 -3.57 -15.19
C GLU A 126 1.93 -4.41 -16.14
N GLN A 127 0.97 -3.79 -16.80
CA GLN A 127 0.20 -4.40 -17.88
C GLN A 127 0.02 -3.38 -19.00
N ARG A 128 -0.03 -3.87 -20.24
CA ARG A 128 -0.25 -3.03 -21.43
C ARG A 128 -1.46 -3.45 -22.21
N THR A 129 -2.09 -2.48 -22.87
CA THR A 129 -3.08 -2.74 -23.92
C THR A 129 -2.39 -3.25 -25.19
N LYS A 130 -3.19 -3.75 -26.11
CA LYS A 130 -2.81 -3.88 -27.51
C LYS A 130 -2.64 -2.49 -28.14
N THR A 131 -1.85 -2.47 -29.20
CA THR A 131 -1.65 -1.32 -30.06
C THR A 131 -2.88 -1.07 -30.91
N VAL A 132 -3.30 0.19 -30.98
CA VAL A 132 -4.30 0.65 -31.94
C VAL A 132 -3.56 1.28 -33.11
N HIS A 133 -3.65 0.70 -34.29
CA HIS A 133 -2.93 1.20 -35.46
C HIS A 133 -3.57 2.46 -36.04
N GLN A 134 -2.72 3.44 -36.38
CA GLN A 134 -3.00 4.64 -37.15
C GLN A 134 -4.19 5.44 -36.61
N ASN A 135 -4.25 5.64 -35.29
CA ASN A 135 -5.33 6.39 -34.66
C ASN A 135 -4.89 7.05 -33.34
N GLY A 136 -4.39 8.28 -33.44
CA GLY A 136 -4.10 9.14 -32.27
C GLY A 136 -5.29 9.94 -31.75
N ASP A 137 -6.28 10.22 -32.60
CA ASP A 137 -7.35 11.17 -32.27
C ASP A 137 -8.39 10.54 -31.33
N ALA A 138 -8.81 9.30 -31.59
CA ALA A 138 -9.80 8.59 -30.80
C ALA A 138 -9.56 7.05 -30.79
N PRO A 139 -8.40 6.57 -30.30
CA PRO A 139 -8.15 5.14 -30.18
C PRO A 139 -9.09 4.50 -29.17
N ILE A 140 -9.62 3.32 -29.49
CA ILE A 140 -10.44 2.51 -28.58
C ILE A 140 -9.62 1.27 -28.22
N PHE A 141 -9.34 1.11 -26.92
CA PHE A 141 -8.60 -0.02 -26.37
C PHE A 141 -9.55 -1.09 -25.84
N ASP A 142 -10.55 -0.67 -25.05
CA ASP A 142 -11.56 -1.52 -24.40
C ASP A 142 -10.99 -2.70 -23.57
N GLU A 143 -9.82 -2.53 -22.97
CA GLU A 143 -9.13 -3.58 -22.20
C GLU A 143 -9.21 -3.35 -20.69
N SER A 144 -9.31 -4.43 -19.92
CA SER A 144 -9.44 -4.39 -18.46
C SER A 144 -8.29 -5.13 -17.78
N PHE A 145 -7.75 -4.51 -16.74
CA PHE A 145 -6.64 -5.01 -15.94
C PHE A 145 -7.04 -5.08 -14.47
N GLU A 146 -6.52 -6.08 -13.78
CA GLU A 146 -6.73 -6.28 -12.35
C GLU A 146 -5.39 -6.33 -11.62
N PHE A 147 -5.30 -5.61 -10.52
CA PHE A 147 -4.12 -5.54 -9.66
C PHE A 147 -4.51 -5.71 -8.19
N GLN A 148 -3.79 -6.58 -7.47
CA GLN A 148 -3.91 -6.69 -6.02
C GLN A 148 -2.93 -5.73 -5.36
N ILE A 149 -3.44 -4.82 -4.53
CA ILE A 149 -2.67 -3.79 -3.83
C ILE A 149 -2.64 -4.13 -2.34
N ASN A 150 -1.49 -4.55 -1.82
CA ASN A 150 -1.29 -4.98 -0.44
C ASN A 150 -1.06 -3.81 0.51
N LEU A 151 -0.40 -2.73 0.06
CA LEU A 151 -0.22 -1.50 0.85
C LEU A 151 -0.67 -0.24 0.08
N PRO A 152 -1.99 0.00 -0.01
CA PRO A 152 -2.60 1.14 -0.71
C PRO A 152 -2.00 2.52 -0.38
N GLU A 153 -1.67 2.76 0.89
CA GLU A 153 -1.11 4.04 1.37
C GLU A 153 0.32 4.32 0.84
N LEU A 154 1.01 3.34 0.23
CA LEU A 154 2.30 3.51 -0.45
C LEU A 154 2.23 3.30 -1.96
N ALA A 155 1.06 2.95 -2.50
CA ALA A 155 0.93 2.62 -3.91
C ALA A 155 0.62 3.86 -4.76
N MET A 156 1.14 3.89 -5.98
CA MET A 156 0.80 4.81 -7.05
C MET A 156 0.43 4.03 -8.30
N VAL A 157 -0.49 4.60 -9.07
CA VAL A 157 -0.87 4.12 -10.41
C VAL A 157 -0.31 5.10 -11.41
N ARG A 158 0.44 4.62 -12.39
CA ARG A 158 0.99 5.41 -13.49
C ARG A 158 0.43 4.91 -14.81
N PHE A 159 -0.21 5.82 -15.54
CA PHE A 159 -0.68 5.60 -16.90
C PHE A 159 0.36 6.14 -17.86
N VAL A 160 0.74 5.38 -18.88
CA VAL A 160 1.73 5.80 -19.88
C VAL A 160 1.16 5.50 -21.26
N VAL A 161 1.19 6.49 -22.14
CA VAL A 161 0.83 6.32 -23.55
C VAL A 161 2.12 6.39 -24.36
N LEU A 162 2.33 5.38 -25.19
CA LEU A 162 3.47 5.23 -26.08
C LEU A 162 2.96 5.02 -27.50
N ASP A 163 3.78 5.43 -28.46
CA ASP A 163 3.64 5.12 -29.89
C ASP A 163 4.44 3.86 -30.20
N ASP A 164 3.79 2.81 -30.70
CA ASP A 164 4.41 1.53 -31.08
C ASP A 164 5.15 1.68 -32.41
N ASP A 165 6.44 1.99 -32.35
CA ASP A 165 7.29 2.17 -33.52
C ASP A 165 8.29 1.01 -33.69
N TYR A 166 8.65 0.71 -34.94
CA TYR A 166 9.57 -0.38 -35.29
C TYR A 166 10.95 -0.25 -34.65
N ILE A 167 11.39 0.98 -34.32
CA ILE A 167 12.69 1.27 -33.72
C ILE A 167 12.50 1.96 -32.37
N GLY A 168 11.83 1.26 -31.46
CA GLY A 168 11.68 1.67 -30.08
C GLY A 168 10.53 2.66 -29.89
N ASP A 169 9.77 2.41 -28.84
CA ASP A 169 8.50 3.09 -28.64
C ASP A 169 8.70 4.55 -28.22
N GLU A 170 7.95 5.46 -28.83
CA GLU A 170 8.08 6.88 -28.54
C GLU A 170 7.09 7.33 -27.46
N PHE A 171 7.57 8.12 -26.49
CA PHE A 171 6.74 8.63 -25.40
C PHE A 171 5.75 9.70 -25.90
N ILE A 172 4.45 9.46 -25.68
CA ILE A 172 3.39 10.44 -25.94
C ILE A 172 3.08 11.23 -24.67
N GLY A 173 2.75 10.53 -23.58
CA GLY A 173 2.34 11.18 -22.34
C GLY A 173 2.16 10.23 -21.17
N GLN A 174 2.13 10.78 -19.95
CA GLN A 174 1.90 10.00 -18.73
C GLN A 174 1.00 10.72 -17.74
N TYR A 175 0.46 9.97 -16.78
CA TYR A 175 -0.11 10.53 -15.57
C TYR A 175 0.11 9.59 -14.38
N THR A 176 0.79 10.07 -13.35
CA THR A 176 0.99 9.36 -12.08
C THR A 176 0.05 9.90 -11.01
N ILE A 177 -0.64 8.99 -10.30
CA ILE A 177 -1.57 9.32 -9.22
C ILE A 177 -1.42 8.34 -8.04
N PRO A 178 -1.35 8.83 -6.80
CA PRO A 178 -1.39 7.98 -5.62
C PRO A 178 -2.70 7.21 -5.51
N PHE A 179 -2.60 5.94 -5.16
CA PHE A 179 -3.74 5.01 -5.14
C PHE A 179 -4.91 5.55 -4.29
N GLU A 180 -4.61 6.11 -3.12
CA GLU A 180 -5.61 6.69 -2.22
C GLU A 180 -6.34 7.91 -2.83
N CYS A 181 -5.73 8.60 -3.79
CA CYS A 181 -6.34 9.71 -4.52
C CYS A 181 -7.13 9.29 -5.75
N LEU A 182 -7.07 8.01 -6.15
CA LEU A 182 -7.77 7.52 -7.33
C LEU A 182 -9.30 7.56 -7.11
N GLN A 183 -10.01 8.21 -8.02
CA GLN A 183 -11.46 8.29 -7.99
C GLN A 183 -12.08 7.13 -8.77
N THR A 184 -13.10 6.48 -8.20
CA THR A 184 -13.82 5.38 -8.86
C THR A 184 -14.85 5.90 -9.88
N GLY A 185 -15.33 4.99 -10.71
CA GLY A 185 -16.27 5.23 -11.80
C GLY A 185 -15.57 5.59 -13.12
N TYR A 186 -16.34 6.18 -14.03
CA TYR A 186 -15.83 6.68 -15.31
C TYR A 186 -15.10 8.01 -15.10
N ARG A 187 -13.85 8.10 -15.57
CA ARG A 187 -12.97 9.25 -15.37
C ARG A 187 -12.15 9.54 -16.62
N HIS A 188 -11.80 10.81 -16.80
CA HIS A 188 -10.73 11.18 -17.71
C HIS A 188 -9.42 11.34 -16.94
N VAL A 189 -8.35 10.75 -17.47
CA VAL A 189 -6.98 10.93 -16.99
C VAL A 189 -6.29 11.92 -17.93
N PRO A 190 -6.00 13.15 -17.49
CA PRO A 190 -5.30 14.12 -18.32
C PRO A 190 -3.84 13.69 -18.49
N LEU A 191 -3.31 13.73 -19.71
CA LEU A 191 -1.93 13.34 -19.97
C LEU A 191 -0.96 14.50 -19.78
N GLN A 192 0.28 14.17 -19.44
CA GLN A 192 1.37 15.10 -19.26
C GLN A 192 2.56 14.72 -20.12
N SER A 193 3.27 15.73 -20.60
CA SER A 193 4.52 15.55 -21.34
C SER A 193 5.62 14.96 -20.45
N LEU A 194 6.74 14.63 -21.07
CA LEU A 194 7.93 14.13 -20.37
C LEU A 194 8.43 15.14 -19.31
N THR A 195 8.24 16.44 -19.52
CA THR A 195 8.61 17.51 -18.59
C THR A 195 7.56 17.80 -17.53
N GLY A 196 6.43 17.07 -17.53
CA GLY A 196 5.33 17.23 -16.57
C GLY A 196 4.31 18.32 -16.94
N GLU A 197 4.42 18.92 -18.12
CA GLU A 197 3.45 19.89 -18.62
C GLU A 197 2.15 19.18 -19.04
N VAL A 198 0.99 19.76 -18.74
CA VAL A 198 -0.30 19.18 -19.15
C VAL A 198 -0.44 19.26 -20.67
N LEU A 199 -0.71 18.13 -21.31
CA LEU A 199 -1.01 18.05 -22.73
C LEU A 199 -2.46 18.48 -22.95
N ALA A 200 -2.66 19.67 -23.54
CA ALA A 200 -3.98 20.21 -23.78
C ALA A 200 -4.81 19.25 -24.65
N HIS A 201 -6.03 18.94 -24.20
CA HIS A 201 -7.00 18.08 -24.89
C HIS A 201 -6.59 16.60 -25.04
N ALA A 202 -5.43 16.18 -24.51
CA ALA A 202 -4.99 14.80 -24.52
C ALA A 202 -5.39 14.08 -23.23
N SER A 203 -6.20 13.03 -23.32
CA SER A 203 -6.64 12.28 -22.15
C SER A 203 -6.92 10.80 -22.45
N LEU A 204 -6.93 9.99 -21.40
CA LEU A 204 -7.52 8.65 -21.43
C LEU A 204 -8.91 8.68 -20.81
N PHE A 205 -9.86 7.96 -21.39
CA PHE A 205 -11.13 7.65 -20.75
C PHE A 205 -11.05 6.26 -20.14
N VAL A 206 -11.26 6.19 -18.82
CA VAL A 206 -11.07 4.96 -18.03
C VAL A 206 -12.27 4.71 -17.12
N HIS A 207 -12.46 3.45 -16.75
CA HIS A 207 -13.34 3.09 -15.64
C HIS A 207 -12.50 2.45 -14.52
N VAL A 208 -12.61 3.03 -13.32
CA VAL A 208 -11.90 2.57 -12.13
C VAL A 208 -12.88 1.97 -11.13
N ALA A 209 -12.63 0.74 -10.72
CA ALA A 209 -13.32 0.12 -9.59
C ALA A 209 -12.29 -0.36 -8.56
N ILE A 210 -12.56 -0.09 -7.29
CA ILE A 210 -11.73 -0.54 -6.18
C ILE A 210 -12.62 -1.31 -5.22
N THR A 211 -12.29 -2.57 -4.96
CA THR A 211 -12.99 -3.38 -3.95
C THR A 211 -12.22 -3.33 -2.62
N ASN A 212 -12.94 -3.50 -1.50
CA ASN A 212 -12.40 -3.38 -0.14
C ASN A 212 -11.82 -2.01 0.26
N ARG A 213 -12.17 -0.93 -0.46
CA ARG A 213 -11.84 0.44 -0.02
C ARG A 213 -12.46 0.68 1.36
N ARG A 214 -11.64 0.97 2.37
CA ARG A 214 -12.12 1.24 3.75
C ARG A 214 -13.21 2.32 3.68
N GLY A 215 -14.45 1.98 4.04
CA GLY A 215 -15.50 2.97 4.37
C GLY A 215 -16.42 3.48 3.25
N GLY A 216 -16.63 2.77 2.13
CA GLY A 216 -17.35 3.33 0.97
C GLY A 216 -18.55 2.55 0.40
N GLY A 217 -19.13 1.58 1.09
CA GLY A 217 -20.29 0.84 0.54
C GLY A 217 -21.11 0.16 1.62
N LYS A 218 -22.44 0.21 1.50
CA LYS A 218 -23.35 -0.54 2.38
C LYS A 218 -22.90 -2.00 2.42
N PRO A 219 -22.81 -2.63 3.60
CA PRO A 219 -22.43 -4.03 3.72
C PRO A 219 -23.49 -4.86 2.99
N HIS A 220 -23.12 -5.42 1.85
CA HIS A 220 -23.92 -6.48 1.27
C HIS A 220 -23.75 -7.68 2.21
N LYS A 221 -24.82 -8.01 2.95
CA LYS A 221 -24.89 -9.24 3.75
C LYS A 221 -24.81 -10.44 2.80
N ARG A 222 -23.60 -10.83 2.38
CA ARG A 222 -23.35 -12.19 1.96
C ARG A 222 -22.95 -12.96 3.20
N GLY A 223 -23.95 -13.64 3.75
CA GLY A 223 -23.73 -14.74 4.69
C GLY A 223 -22.91 -15.81 3.99
N LEU A 224 -21.60 -15.72 4.13
CA LEU A 224 -20.70 -16.85 4.02
C LEU A 224 -19.83 -16.77 5.26
N SER A 225 -20.28 -17.48 6.29
CA SER A 225 -19.41 -17.95 7.36
C SER A 225 -18.32 -18.78 6.69
N VAL A 226 -17.24 -18.13 6.25
CA VAL A 226 -15.99 -18.81 5.99
C VAL A 226 -15.54 -19.30 7.36
N ARG A 227 -15.83 -20.56 7.67
CA ARG A 227 -15.06 -21.28 8.69
C ARG A 227 -13.61 -21.12 8.26
N LYS A 228 -12.88 -20.20 8.90
CA LYS A 228 -11.42 -20.14 8.81
C LYS A 228 -10.95 -21.55 9.15
N GLY A 229 -10.55 -22.31 8.14
CA GLY A 229 -9.81 -23.54 8.35
C GLY A 229 -8.62 -23.19 9.23
N LYS A 230 -8.38 -24.02 10.24
CA LYS A 230 -7.25 -23.89 11.16
C LYS A 230 -5.98 -23.94 10.30
N LYS A 231 -5.43 -22.77 9.93
CA LYS A 231 -4.17 -22.70 9.18
C LYS A 231 -3.10 -23.36 10.06
N SER A 232 -2.30 -24.25 9.46
CA SER A 232 -1.11 -24.77 10.11
C SER A 232 -0.17 -23.61 10.42
N ARG A 233 0.49 -23.64 11.59
CA ARG A 233 1.53 -22.66 11.92
C ARG A 233 2.64 -22.75 10.86
N GLU A 234 2.97 -21.63 10.23
CA GLU A 234 4.05 -21.52 9.25
C GLU A 234 5.32 -21.07 9.97
N TYR A 235 6.32 -21.96 10.01
CA TYR A 235 7.61 -21.69 10.65
C TYR A 235 8.66 -21.31 9.60
N ALA A 236 9.52 -20.35 9.95
CA ALA A 236 10.67 -20.01 9.12
C ALA A 236 11.61 -21.23 9.01
N SER A 237 11.93 -21.63 7.77
CA SER A 237 12.89 -22.69 7.50
C SER A 237 14.28 -22.09 7.27
N LEU A 238 15.29 -22.57 8.00
CA LEU A 238 16.69 -22.22 7.77
C LEU A 238 17.23 -23.07 6.60
N ARG A 239 17.93 -22.44 5.65
CA ARG A 239 18.68 -23.16 4.60
C ARG A 239 20.05 -23.56 5.14
N THR A 240 20.46 -24.79 4.86
CA THR A 240 21.82 -25.26 5.09
C THR A 240 22.77 -24.62 4.09
N LEU A 241 23.85 -23.99 4.58
CA LEU A 241 24.85 -23.32 3.75
C LEU A 241 26.10 -24.18 3.51
N TRP A 242 26.18 -25.37 4.14
CA TRP A 242 27.32 -26.28 4.10
C TRP A 242 28.60 -25.70 4.70
N ILE A 243 28.45 -24.67 5.53
CA ILE A 243 29.51 -24.02 6.29
C ILE A 243 29.25 -24.35 7.75
N LYS A 244 29.93 -25.37 8.28
CA LYS A 244 29.66 -25.95 9.61
C LYS A 244 29.51 -24.90 10.71
N THR A 245 30.43 -23.94 10.79
CA THR A 245 30.40 -22.90 11.82
C THR A 245 29.17 -22.00 11.72
N VAL A 246 28.73 -21.68 10.51
CA VAL A 246 27.54 -20.85 10.27
C VAL A 246 26.28 -21.67 10.55
N ASP A 247 26.21 -22.90 10.05
CA ASP A 247 25.07 -23.79 10.24
C ASP A 247 24.84 -24.11 11.73
N GLU A 248 25.89 -24.28 12.55
CA GLU A 248 25.74 -24.48 13.99
C GLU A 248 25.21 -23.24 14.73
N VAL A 249 25.65 -22.04 14.37
CA VAL A 249 25.14 -20.79 14.94
C VAL A 249 23.64 -20.64 14.63
N PHE A 250 23.23 -20.88 13.39
CA PHE A 250 21.83 -20.79 12.99
C PHE A 250 20.95 -21.90 13.57
N LYS A 251 21.51 -23.10 13.78
CA LYS A 251 20.80 -24.19 14.47
C LYS A 251 20.41 -23.79 15.91
N ASN A 252 21.29 -23.09 16.61
CA ASN A 252 20.98 -22.55 17.95
C ASN A 252 19.95 -21.40 17.92
N ALA A 253 19.80 -20.71 16.79
CA ALA A 253 18.79 -19.67 16.60
C ALA A 253 17.40 -20.24 16.25
N GLN A 254 17.30 -21.52 15.88
CA GLN A 254 16.02 -22.12 15.47
C GLN A 254 14.96 -22.15 16.59
N PRO A 255 15.26 -22.54 17.84
CA PRO A 255 14.28 -22.48 18.93
C PRO A 255 13.72 -21.07 19.20
N PRO A 256 14.55 -20.01 19.41
CA PRO A 256 13.99 -18.68 19.66
C PRO A 256 13.22 -18.09 18.47
N ILE A 257 13.58 -18.43 17.22
CA ILE A 257 12.78 -18.04 16.04
C ILE A 257 11.40 -18.71 16.06
N ARG A 258 11.34 -19.99 16.47
CA ARG A 258 10.09 -20.72 16.61
C ARG A 258 9.22 -20.13 17.71
N ASP A 259 9.82 -19.87 18.87
CA ASP A 259 9.13 -19.26 20.01
C ASP A 259 8.60 -17.87 19.68
N ALA A 260 9.39 -17.05 18.95
CA ALA A 260 8.95 -15.75 18.46
C ALA A 260 7.78 -15.85 17.46
N THR A 261 7.80 -16.87 16.59
CA THR A 261 6.70 -17.12 15.65
C THR A 261 5.43 -17.52 16.39
N ASP A 262 5.54 -18.43 17.37
CA ASP A 262 4.42 -18.86 18.20
C ASP A 262 3.85 -17.69 19.03
N LEU A 263 4.72 -16.86 19.62
CA LEU A 263 4.31 -15.67 20.39
C LEU A 263 3.55 -14.68 19.50
N ARG A 264 4.06 -14.39 18.30
CA ARG A 264 3.40 -13.49 17.34
C ARG A 264 2.01 -13.99 16.95
N GLU A 265 1.87 -15.28 16.69
CA GLU A 265 0.59 -15.87 16.30
C GLU A 265 -0.41 -15.90 17.47
N ASN A 266 0.06 -16.22 18.68
CA ASN A 266 -0.75 -16.16 19.90
C ASN A 266 -1.25 -14.73 20.15
N MET A 267 -0.37 -13.72 20.05
CA MET A 267 -0.75 -12.31 20.17
C MET A 267 -1.82 -11.93 19.14
N GLN A 268 -1.66 -12.34 17.88
CA GLN A 268 -2.64 -12.03 16.83
C GLN A 268 -4.01 -12.66 17.12
N ASN A 269 -4.05 -13.89 17.64
CA ASN A 269 -5.28 -14.57 18.03
C ASN A 269 -5.94 -13.92 19.26
N ALA A 270 -5.15 -13.51 20.26
CA ALA A 270 -5.63 -12.77 21.43
C ALA A 270 -6.25 -11.43 21.03
N VAL A 271 -5.60 -10.69 20.13
CA VAL A 271 -6.11 -9.41 19.60
C VAL A 271 -7.43 -9.59 18.86
N VAL A 272 -7.59 -10.64 18.05
CA VAL A 272 -8.88 -10.94 17.39
C VAL A 272 -9.97 -11.21 18.42
N SER A 273 -9.67 -12.03 19.44
CA SER A 273 -10.60 -12.37 20.52
C SER A 273 -11.01 -11.12 21.30
N PHE A 274 -10.05 -10.24 21.59
CA PHE A 274 -10.30 -8.96 22.26
C PHE A 274 -11.21 -8.03 21.44
N LYS A 275 -10.99 -7.92 20.12
CA LYS A 275 -11.85 -7.12 19.23
C LYS A 275 -13.31 -7.61 19.25
N GLU A 276 -13.51 -8.93 19.23
CA GLU A 276 -14.83 -9.54 19.32
C GLU A 276 -15.52 -9.20 20.65
N LEU A 277 -14.79 -9.27 21.78
CA LEU A 277 -15.30 -8.87 23.10
C LEU A 277 -15.66 -7.38 23.17
N CYS A 278 -14.95 -6.54 22.43
CA CYS A 278 -15.28 -5.11 22.32
C CYS A 278 -16.56 -4.87 21.49
N GLY A 279 -17.03 -5.87 20.73
CA GLY A 279 -18.14 -5.71 19.78
C GLY A 279 -17.73 -4.96 18.51
N LEU A 280 -16.45 -4.94 18.19
CA LEU A 280 -15.90 -4.21 17.04
C LEU A 280 -15.51 -5.17 15.92
N SER A 281 -15.49 -4.63 14.70
CA SER A 281 -15.01 -5.35 13.51
C SER A 281 -13.54 -5.77 13.66
N SER A 282 -13.14 -6.86 12.97
CA SER A 282 -11.74 -7.32 12.90
C SER A 282 -10.76 -6.26 12.36
N VAL A 283 -11.28 -5.25 11.66
CA VAL A 283 -10.53 -4.11 11.11
C VAL A 283 -10.28 -2.99 12.13
N ALA A 284 -10.99 -2.99 13.28
CA ALA A 284 -10.80 -1.98 14.32
C ALA A 284 -9.38 -2.04 14.91
N ASN A 285 -8.79 -0.90 15.21
CA ASN A 285 -7.50 -0.84 15.91
C ASN A 285 -7.68 -0.98 17.43
N LEU A 286 -6.59 -1.27 18.16
CA LEU A 286 -6.65 -1.47 19.61
C LEU A 286 -7.11 -0.22 20.37
N MET A 287 -6.76 0.99 19.88
CA MET A 287 -7.20 2.23 20.49
C MET A 287 -8.74 2.38 20.44
N GLN A 288 -9.37 2.03 19.31
CA GLN A 288 -10.83 1.99 19.18
C GLN A 288 -11.46 0.96 20.11
N CYS A 289 -10.80 -0.20 20.30
CA CYS A 289 -11.24 -1.22 21.25
C CYS A 289 -11.21 -0.68 22.69
N MET A 290 -10.10 -0.06 23.09
CA MET A 290 -9.96 0.56 24.41
C MET A 290 -10.99 1.66 24.64
N LEU A 291 -11.25 2.51 23.65
CA LEU A 291 -12.29 3.54 23.74
C LEU A 291 -13.70 2.96 23.83
N ALA A 292 -13.98 1.85 23.13
CA ALA A 292 -15.29 1.19 23.18
C ALA A 292 -15.56 0.47 24.50
N VAL A 293 -14.50 0.02 25.20
CA VAL A 293 -14.61 -0.67 26.49
C VAL A 293 -14.44 0.29 27.68
N SER A 294 -13.76 1.43 27.51
CA SER A 294 -13.53 2.40 28.59
C SER A 294 -14.78 2.80 29.38
N PRO A 295 -15.95 3.08 28.75
CA PRO A 295 -17.18 3.37 29.49
C PRO A 295 -17.70 2.18 30.29
N ARG A 296 -17.36 0.95 29.90
CA ARG A 296 -17.77 -0.29 30.58
C ARG A 296 -16.94 -0.56 31.82
N PHE A 297 -15.78 0.08 31.97
CA PHE A 297 -14.96 -0.02 33.18
C PHE A 297 -15.47 0.86 34.33
N LEU A 298 -16.53 1.64 34.10
CA LEU A 298 -17.16 2.49 35.10
C LEU A 298 -18.51 1.89 35.53
N GLY A 299 -18.75 1.89 36.83
CA GLY A 299 -20.03 1.55 37.43
C GLY A 299 -21.07 2.65 37.23
N PRO A 300 -22.34 2.40 37.60
CA PRO A 300 -23.42 3.37 37.47
C PRO A 300 -23.16 4.69 38.21
N ASP A 301 -22.39 4.67 39.30
CA ASP A 301 -21.99 5.85 40.08
C ASP A 301 -20.60 6.40 39.68
N ASN A 302 -20.12 6.06 38.48
CA ASN A 302 -18.80 6.42 37.99
C ASN A 302 -17.63 5.85 38.81
N THR A 303 -17.88 4.79 39.59
CA THR A 303 -16.88 4.06 40.34
C THR A 303 -16.08 3.14 39.42
N PRO A 304 -14.74 3.05 39.54
CA PRO A 304 -13.94 2.15 38.71
C PRO A 304 -14.25 0.68 39.06
N LEU A 305 -14.75 -0.07 38.09
CA LEU A 305 -14.97 -1.52 38.19
C LEU A 305 -13.70 -2.34 37.88
N VAL A 306 -12.73 -1.71 37.22
CA VAL A 306 -11.43 -2.29 36.86
C VAL A 306 -10.35 -1.25 37.16
N VAL A 307 -9.29 -1.67 37.83
CA VAL A 307 -8.13 -0.84 38.17
C VAL A 307 -6.88 -1.45 37.55
N LEU A 308 -5.99 -0.61 37.03
CA LEU A 308 -4.69 -1.05 36.55
C LEU A 308 -3.69 -1.03 37.71
N ASN A 309 -3.14 -2.20 38.04
CA ASN A 309 -2.04 -2.31 38.97
C ASN A 309 -0.71 -2.19 38.21
N LEU A 310 0.09 -1.21 38.61
CA LEU A 310 1.37 -0.86 37.99
C LEU A 310 2.58 -1.25 38.86
N SER A 311 2.38 -2.08 39.89
CA SER A 311 3.47 -2.48 40.79
C SER A 311 4.46 -3.45 40.16
N GLU A 312 4.01 -4.20 39.15
CA GLU A 312 4.80 -5.20 38.44
C GLU A 312 5.43 -4.62 37.15
N GLN A 313 6.36 -5.37 36.56
CA GLN A 313 7.01 -4.98 35.30
C GLN A 313 6.00 -4.79 34.15
N TYR A 314 4.86 -5.46 34.22
CA TYR A 314 3.76 -5.32 33.27
C TYR A 314 2.46 -4.96 34.02
N PRO A 315 1.68 -4.00 33.49
CA PRO A 315 0.43 -3.57 34.11
C PRO A 315 -0.60 -4.69 34.11
N THR A 316 -1.18 -5.03 35.27
CA THR A 316 -2.25 -6.04 35.42
C THR A 316 -3.61 -5.38 35.68
N MET A 317 -4.72 -6.06 35.35
CA MET A 317 -6.06 -5.54 35.60
C MET A 317 -6.70 -6.22 36.82
N GLU A 318 -7.10 -5.42 37.80
CA GLU A 318 -7.78 -5.88 39.02
C GLU A 318 -9.27 -5.52 38.98
N LEU A 319 -10.13 -6.51 39.19
CA LEU A 319 -11.57 -6.33 39.27
C LEU A 319 -11.98 -5.77 40.63
N GLN A 320 -12.84 -4.74 40.63
CA GLN A 320 -13.40 -4.14 41.84
C GLN A 320 -14.87 -4.52 41.99
N GLY A 321 -15.18 -5.30 43.04
CA GLY A 321 -16.56 -5.68 43.38
C GLY A 321 -17.21 -6.66 42.41
N ILE A 322 -18.54 -6.58 42.27
CA ILE A 322 -19.32 -7.46 41.39
C ILE A 322 -19.34 -6.87 39.98
N VAL A 323 -18.66 -7.54 39.06
CA VAL A 323 -18.44 -7.03 37.69
C VAL A 323 -19.17 -7.91 36.67
N PRO A 324 -19.80 -7.33 35.61
CA PRO A 324 -20.41 -8.08 34.52
C PRO A 324 -19.50 -9.16 33.92
N GLU A 325 -20.08 -10.29 33.52
CA GLU A 325 -19.33 -11.45 33.01
C GLU A 325 -18.47 -11.12 31.77
N VAL A 326 -18.93 -10.17 30.95
CA VAL A 326 -18.17 -9.67 29.79
C VAL A 326 -16.87 -9.00 30.22
N LEU A 327 -16.88 -8.25 31.32
CA LEU A 327 -15.69 -7.55 31.84
C LEU A 327 -14.71 -8.53 32.49
N LYS A 328 -15.21 -9.55 33.19
CA LYS A 328 -14.36 -10.63 33.69
C LYS A 328 -13.60 -11.31 32.56
N LYS A 329 -14.29 -11.66 31.46
CA LYS A 329 -13.65 -12.23 30.27
C LYS A 329 -12.62 -11.29 29.65
N ILE A 330 -12.90 -9.99 29.60
CA ILE A 330 -11.94 -8.99 29.09
C ILE A 330 -10.67 -8.96 29.95
N VAL A 331 -10.81 -8.92 31.28
CA VAL A 331 -9.67 -8.92 32.21
C VAL A 331 -8.86 -10.22 32.11
N THR A 332 -9.52 -11.38 32.10
CA THR A 332 -8.82 -12.67 31.92
C THR A 332 -8.09 -12.76 30.57
N THR A 333 -8.64 -12.16 29.51
CA THR A 333 -7.98 -12.14 28.19
C THR A 333 -6.79 -11.17 28.17
N TYR A 334 -6.79 -10.16 29.02
CA TYR A 334 -5.70 -9.19 29.14
C TYR A 334 -4.50 -9.77 29.91
N ASP A 335 -4.75 -10.62 30.91
CA ASP A 335 -3.69 -11.24 31.73
C ASP A 335 -3.10 -12.53 31.13
N MET A 336 -3.61 -13.03 29.99
CA MET A 336 -3.13 -14.25 29.29
C MET A 336 -2.07 -13.96 28.23
#